data_AF-A0A5S3UNQ4-F1
#
_entry.id   AF-A0A5S3UNQ4-F1
#
_cell.length_a   1.000
_cell.length_b   1.000
_cell.length_c   1.000
_cell.angle_alpha   90.00
_cell.angle_beta   90.00
_cell.angle_gamma   90.00
#
_symmetry.space_group_name_H-M   'P 1'
#
loop_
_entity.id
_entity.type
_entity.pdbx_description
1 polymer ?
#
loop_
_entity_poly.entity_id
_entity_poly.type
_entity_poly.pdbx_seq_one_letter_code
_entity_poly.pdbx_strand_id
1 'polypeptide(L)'
;MKYNLLLLFIFGCLFAYLSIPVVGVGSALAIPSEILTPLYDLSPKFALTVIDIVTLGIPLIALLFVFLLLSKWLYLKDKAYSYFILLTPFLALHLYFAVNTFSANFDNTTLLASLPKYLLLILFVALFSNHKKPNFS
;
A
#
# COMPACT_ATOMS: atom_id res chain seq x y z
N MET A 1 17.16 -13.32 -15.90
CA MET A 1 17.14 -13.29 -14.42
C MET A 1 17.67 -11.99 -13.82
N LYS A 2 18.92 -11.51 -14.05
CA LYS A 2 19.40 -10.25 -13.41
C LYS A 2 18.58 -8.99 -13.74
N TYR A 3 18.09 -8.85 -14.97
CA TYR A 3 17.30 -7.68 -15.38
C TYR A 3 15.87 -7.66 -14.81
N ASN A 4 15.30 -8.81 -14.45
CA ASN A 4 13.92 -8.91 -13.96
C ASN A 4 13.75 -8.24 -12.60
N LEU A 5 14.74 -8.40 -11.71
CA LEU A 5 14.76 -7.75 -10.40
C LEU A 5 14.92 -6.23 -10.53
N LEU A 6 15.78 -5.78 -11.45
CA LEU A 6 15.98 -4.35 -11.72
C LEU A 6 14.70 -3.72 -12.30
N LEU A 7 14.03 -4.39 -13.23
CA LEU A 7 12.74 -3.94 -13.78
C LEU A 7 11.65 -3.89 -12.69
N LEU A 8 11.56 -4.90 -11.82
CA LEU A 8 10.65 -4.88 -10.68
C LEU A 8 10.94 -3.72 -9.73
N PHE A 9 12.21 -3.42 -9.50
CA PHE A 9 12.60 -2.26 -8.69
C PHE A 9 12.18 -0.94 -9.35
N ILE A 10 12.42 -0.78 -10.66
CA ILE A 10 11.96 0.39 -11.43
C ILE A 10 10.44 0.54 -11.34
N PHE A 11 9.68 -0.56 -11.50
CA PHE A 11 8.24 -0.56 -11.31
C PHE A 11 7.84 -0.18 -9.89
N GLY A 12 8.60 -0.63 -8.88
CA GLY A 12 8.41 -0.22 -7.50
C GLY A 12 8.66 1.28 -7.29
N CYS A 13 9.66 1.87 -7.94
CA CYS A 13 9.91 3.31 -7.90
C CYS A 13 8.76 4.09 -8.57
N LEU A 14 8.27 3.61 -9.72
CA LEU A 14 7.10 4.21 -10.40
C LEU A 14 5.85 4.11 -9.54
N PHE A 15 5.60 2.95 -8.91
CA PHE A 15 4.52 2.77 -7.95
C PHE A 15 4.63 3.75 -6.78
N ALA A 16 5.82 3.88 -6.19
CA ALA A 16 6.07 4.80 -5.08
C ALA A 16 5.90 6.29 -5.48
N TYR A 17 6.24 6.64 -6.72
CA TYR A 17 6.01 7.99 -7.22
C TYR A 17 4.51 8.27 -7.45
N LEU A 18 3.81 7.34 -8.10
CA LEU A 18 2.38 7.47 -8.37
C LEU A 18 1.50 7.32 -7.13
N SER A 19 2.02 6.73 -6.04
CA SER A 19 1.29 6.68 -4.78
C SER A 19 1.18 8.05 -4.10
N ILE A 20 2.10 8.98 -4.36
CA ILE A 20 2.08 10.34 -3.78
C ILE A 20 0.76 11.07 -4.08
N PRO A 21 0.32 11.24 -5.35
CA PRO A 21 -0.95 11.89 -5.64
C PRO A 21 -2.15 11.07 -5.13
N VAL A 22 -2.09 9.74 -5.13
CA VAL A 22 -3.14 8.89 -4.55
C VAL A 22 -3.32 9.19 -3.06
N VAL A 23 -2.21 9.30 -2.33
CA VAL A 23 -2.23 9.67 -0.91
C VAL A 23 -2.74 11.08 -0.73
N GLY A 24 -2.27 12.04 -1.53
CA GLY A 24 -2.73 13.43 -1.46
C GLY A 24 -4.24 13.57 -1.67
N VAL A 25 -4.80 12.90 -2.68
CA VAL A 25 -6.25 12.91 -2.94
C VAL A 25 -7.01 12.20 -1.82
N GLY A 26 -6.58 11.01 -1.41
CA GLY A 26 -7.26 10.24 -0.38
C GLY A 26 -7.29 10.97 0.98
N SER A 27 -6.21 11.65 1.35
CA SER A 27 -6.15 12.48 2.55
C SER A 27 -7.01 13.74 2.49
N ALA A 28 -7.39 14.20 1.29
CA ALA A 28 -8.24 15.37 1.09
C ALA A 28 -9.73 15.01 0.93
N LEU A 29 -10.09 13.72 0.94
CA LEU A 29 -11.49 13.29 0.83
C LEU A 29 -12.28 13.72 2.06
N ALA A 30 -13.31 14.55 1.83
CA ALA A 30 -14.26 14.92 2.86
C ALA A 30 -15.18 13.72 3.17
N ILE A 31 -15.27 13.35 4.45
CA ILE A 31 -16.06 12.21 4.89
C ILE A 31 -17.34 12.72 5.53
N PRO A 32 -18.52 12.29 5.04
CA PRO A 32 -19.80 12.70 5.60
C PRO A 32 -19.91 12.36 7.09
N SER A 33 -20.47 13.29 7.88
CA SER A 33 -20.67 13.11 9.33
C SER A 33 -21.56 11.91 9.64
N GLU A 34 -22.52 11.62 8.77
CA GLU A 34 -23.46 10.50 8.92
C GLU A 34 -22.72 9.15 8.92
N ILE A 35 -21.55 9.07 8.29
CA ILE A 35 -20.69 7.87 8.28
C ILE A 35 -19.66 7.95 9.40
N LEU A 36 -19.07 9.12 9.62
CA LEU A 36 -17.94 9.29 10.55
C LEU A 36 -18.37 9.21 12.02
N THR A 37 -19.43 9.91 12.40
CA THR A 37 -19.93 10.00 13.78
C THR A 37 -20.22 8.63 14.40
N PRO A 38 -21.00 7.71 13.77
CA PRO A 38 -21.28 6.40 14.38
C PRO A 38 -20.01 5.55 14.54
N LEU A 39 -19.02 5.69 13.65
CA LEU A 39 -17.74 5.00 13.79
C LEU A 39 -16.91 5.58 14.95
N TYR A 40 -16.94 6.91 15.11
CA TYR A 40 -16.24 7.58 16.20
C TYR A 40 -16.83 7.25 17.57
N ASP A 41 -18.16 7.12 17.66
CA ASP A 41 -18.86 6.73 18.89
C ASP A 41 -18.49 5.30 19.34
N LEU A 42 -18.23 4.39 18.39
CA LEU A 42 -17.72 3.05 18.69
C LEU A 42 -16.27 3.12 19.21
N SER A 43 -15.39 3.77 18.44
CA SER A 43 -14.02 4.05 18.86
C SER A 43 -13.36 5.02 17.87
N PRO A 44 -12.77 6.14 18.33
CA PRO A 44 -12.04 7.07 17.46
C PRO A 44 -10.89 6.39 16.70
N LYS A 45 -10.17 5.45 17.33
CA LYS A 45 -9.07 4.71 16.68
C LYS A 45 -9.58 3.79 15.57
N PHE A 46 -10.72 3.13 15.81
CA PHE A 46 -11.36 2.27 14.82
C PHE A 46 -11.84 3.10 13.63
N ALA A 47 -12.53 4.22 13.90
CA ALA A 47 -13.01 5.14 12.86
C ALA A 47 -11.87 5.61 11.96
N LEU A 48 -10.81 6.16 12.54
CA LEU A 48 -9.63 6.63 11.81
C LEU A 48 -8.99 5.50 10.98
N THR A 49 -8.88 4.29 11.54
CA THR A 49 -8.31 3.14 10.82
C THR A 49 -9.17 2.73 9.62
N VAL A 50 -10.48 2.64 9.80
CA VAL A 50 -11.41 2.26 8.71
C VAL A 50 -11.38 3.31 7.61
N ILE A 51 -11.43 4.59 7.99
CA ILE A 51 -11.32 5.71 7.06
C ILE A 51 -9.99 5.65 6.30
N ASP A 52 -8.87 5.45 6.98
CA ASP A 52 -7.54 5.38 6.38
C ASP A 52 -7.43 4.21 5.39
N ILE A 53 -7.99 3.04 5.73
CA ILE A 53 -8.05 1.89 4.82
C ILE A 53 -8.89 2.22 3.58
N VAL A 54 -10.07 2.81 3.74
CA VAL A 54 -11.00 3.06 2.63
C VAL A 54 -10.47 4.15 1.70
N THR A 55 -9.96 5.25 2.27
CA THR A 55 -9.54 6.43 1.50
C THR A 55 -8.13 6.32 0.93
N LEU A 56 -7.25 5.54 1.57
CA LEU A 56 -5.85 5.39 1.15
C LEU A 56 -5.50 3.94 0.81
N GLY A 57 -5.81 3.00 1.70
CA GLY A 57 -5.45 1.58 1.53
C GLY A 57 -6.01 0.96 0.25
N ILE A 58 -7.31 1.10 0.00
CA ILE A 58 -7.99 0.52 -1.17
C ILE A 58 -7.45 1.14 -2.48
N PRO A 59 -7.37 2.47 -2.64
CA PRO A 59 -6.76 3.07 -3.84
C PRO A 59 -5.31 2.65 -4.09
N LEU A 60 -4.51 2.54 -3.03
CA LEU A 60 -3.12 2.07 -3.14
C LEU A 60 -3.04 0.61 -3.58
N ILE A 61 -3.96 -0.24 -3.11
CA ILE A 61 -4.08 -1.63 -3.59
C ILE A 61 -4.45 -1.68 -5.06
N ALA A 62 -5.42 -0.86 -5.50
CA ALA A 62 -5.82 -0.81 -6.90
C ALA A 62 -4.62 -0.42 -7.79
N LEU A 63 -3.86 0.60 -7.40
CA LEU A 63 -2.64 1.00 -8.10
C LEU A 63 -1.58 -0.11 -8.09
N LEU A 64 -1.31 -0.69 -6.92
CA LEU A 64 -0.36 -1.80 -6.76
C LEU A 64 -0.73 -3.00 -7.63
N PHE A 65 -2.02 -3.31 -7.73
CA PHE A 65 -2.54 -4.41 -8.52
C PHE A 65 -2.23 -4.24 -10.01
N VAL A 66 -2.32 -3.03 -10.55
CA VAL A 66 -1.90 -2.73 -11.94
C VAL A 66 -0.43 -3.11 -12.15
N PHE A 67 0.45 -2.68 -11.26
CA PHE A 67 1.88 -3.00 -11.35
C PHE A 67 2.19 -4.50 -11.17
N LEU A 68 1.46 -5.18 -10.30
CA LEU A 68 1.56 -6.63 -10.12
C LEU A 68 1.12 -7.38 -11.38
N LEU A 69 0.02 -6.95 -12.02
CA LEU A 69 -0.45 -7.51 -13.28
C LEU A 69 0.54 -7.27 -14.43
N LEU A 70 1.06 -6.05 -14.56
CA LEU A 70 2.10 -5.73 -15.56
C LEU A 70 3.35 -6.58 -15.35
N SER A 71 3.80 -6.73 -14.11
CA SER A 71 4.96 -7.56 -13.76
C SER A 71 4.72 -9.04 -14.09
N LYS A 72 3.50 -9.53 -13.87
CA LYS A 72 3.09 -10.90 -14.22
C LYS A 72 3.05 -11.09 -15.74
N TRP A 73 2.48 -10.13 -16.47
CA TRP A 73 2.35 -10.16 -17.92
C TRP A 73 3.71 -10.14 -18.63
N LEU A 74 4.66 -9.38 -18.10
CA LEU A 74 6.04 -9.32 -18.58
C LEU A 74 6.93 -10.48 -18.07
N TYR A 75 6.35 -11.47 -17.38
CA TYR A 75 7.06 -12.62 -16.81
C TYR A 75 8.28 -12.25 -15.93
N LEU A 76 8.19 -11.12 -15.21
CA LEU A 76 9.31 -10.61 -14.39
C LEU A 76 9.53 -11.41 -13.09
N LYS A 77 8.61 -12.30 -12.74
CA LYS A 77 8.69 -13.12 -11.53
C LYS A 77 9.67 -14.29 -11.72
N ASP A 78 10.84 -14.18 -11.11
CA ASP A 78 11.77 -15.31 -10.99
C ASP A 78 11.40 -16.23 -9.82
N LYS A 79 10.94 -15.68 -8.69
CA LYS A 79 10.58 -16.44 -7.48
C LYS A 79 9.31 -15.88 -6.82
N ALA A 80 8.71 -16.65 -5.91
CA ALA A 80 7.50 -16.22 -5.18
C ALA A 80 7.68 -14.84 -4.53
N TYR A 81 8.83 -14.60 -3.90
CA TYR A 81 9.10 -13.35 -3.19
C TYR A 81 9.49 -12.17 -4.09
N SER A 82 9.65 -12.35 -5.41
CA SER A 82 10.13 -11.29 -6.30
C SER A 82 9.21 -10.07 -6.32
N TYR A 83 7.89 -10.24 -6.14
CA TYR A 83 6.95 -9.13 -6.12
C TYR A 83 7.07 -8.22 -4.89
N PHE A 84 7.71 -8.66 -3.80
CA PHE A 84 7.99 -7.78 -2.65
C PHE A 84 9.00 -6.68 -2.99
N ILE A 85 9.83 -6.87 -4.01
CA ILE A 85 10.75 -5.85 -4.51
C ILE A 85 9.97 -4.64 -5.01
N LEU A 86 8.79 -4.85 -5.59
CA LEU A 86 7.93 -3.78 -6.09
C LEU A 86 7.40 -2.91 -4.95
N LEU A 87 7.16 -3.49 -3.78
CA LEU A 87 6.68 -2.77 -2.59
C LEU A 87 7.81 -2.01 -1.86
N THR A 88 9.07 -2.40 -2.06
CA THR A 88 10.20 -1.91 -1.26
C THR A 88 10.41 -0.39 -1.39
N PRO A 89 10.42 0.21 -2.60
CA PRO A 89 10.60 1.67 -2.73
C PRO A 89 9.47 2.46 -2.05
N PHE A 90 8.23 1.96 -2.14
CA PHE A 90 7.08 2.59 -1.49
C PHE A 90 7.20 2.57 0.04
N LEU A 91 7.56 1.41 0.61
CA LEU A 91 7.74 1.28 2.06
C LEU A 91 8.91 2.14 2.55
N ALA A 92 10.01 2.19 1.81
CA ALA A 92 11.16 3.03 2.15
C ALA A 92 10.79 4.52 2.13
N LEU A 93 10.04 4.98 1.12
CA LEU A 93 9.57 6.35 1.02
C LEU A 93 8.65 6.73 2.18
N HIS A 94 7.68 5.88 2.51
CA HIS A 94 6.74 6.15 3.60
C HIS A 94 7.41 6.07 4.97
N LEU A 95 8.40 5.17 5.14
CA LEU A 95 9.22 5.13 6.34
C LEU A 95 10.05 6.42 6.48
N TYR A 96 10.65 6.90 5.40
CA TYR A 96 11.37 8.18 5.38
C TYR A 96 10.44 9.34 5.79
N PHE A 97 9.24 9.44 5.20
CA PHE A 97 8.30 10.49 5.59
C PHE A 97 7.80 10.34 7.01
N ALA A 98 7.53 9.12 7.47
CA ALA A 98 7.18 8.85 8.86
C ALA A 98 8.27 9.39 9.79
N VAL A 99 9.52 8.97 9.62
CA VAL A 99 10.63 9.40 10.49
C VAL A 99 10.79 10.92 10.51
N ASN A 100 10.74 11.59 9.36
CA ASN A 100 10.93 13.05 9.29
C ASN A 100 9.71 13.86 9.76
N THR A 101 8.50 13.31 9.67
CA THR A 101 7.29 13.99 10.14
C THR A 101 7.09 13.78 11.64
N PHE A 102 7.38 12.57 12.14
CA PHE A 102 7.21 12.21 13.55
C PHE A 102 8.33 12.74 14.46
N SER A 103 9.47 13.18 13.93
CA SER A 103 10.53 13.82 14.73
C SER A 103 10.11 15.17 15.33
N ALA A 104 9.03 15.79 14.82
CA ALA A 104 8.55 17.09 15.29
C ALA A 104 7.36 17.00 16.26
N ASN A 105 6.48 15.99 16.16
CA ASN A 105 5.30 15.80 17.02
C ASN A 105 4.87 14.33 17.03
N PHE A 106 5.28 13.56 18.05
CA PHE A 106 5.00 12.13 18.14
C PHE A 106 3.58 11.86 18.67
N ASP A 107 2.59 11.81 17.78
CA ASP A 107 1.24 11.34 18.11
C ASP A 107 1.10 9.85 17.80
N ASN A 108 1.14 9.03 18.86
CA ASN A 108 0.97 7.58 18.78
C ASN A 108 -0.35 7.16 18.13
N THR A 109 -1.39 7.99 18.21
CA THR A 109 -2.72 7.61 17.77
C THR A 109 -2.85 7.60 16.24
N THR A 110 -2.27 8.60 15.57
CA THR A 110 -2.26 8.70 14.11
C THR A 110 -1.34 7.66 13.46
N LEU A 111 -0.20 7.37 14.10
CA LEU A 111 0.73 6.33 13.64
C LEU A 111 0.08 4.95 13.69
N LEU A 112 -0.54 4.59 14.83
CA LEU A 112 -1.21 3.30 14.98
C LEU A 112 -2.40 3.13 14.03
N ALA A 113 -3.17 4.20 13.78
CA ALA A 113 -4.28 4.16 12.82
C ALA A 113 -3.80 3.99 11.36
N SER A 114 -2.58 4.43 11.03
CA SER A 114 -2.00 4.34 9.70
C SER A 114 -1.28 3.03 9.39
N LEU A 115 -0.91 2.23 10.39
CA LEU A 115 -0.20 0.95 10.18
C LEU A 115 -1.01 -0.10 9.38
N PRO A 116 -2.33 -0.27 9.62
CA PRO A 116 -3.12 -1.30 8.97
C PRO A 116 -3.12 -1.24 7.44
N LYS A 117 -3.10 -0.07 6.81
CA LYS A 117 -3.02 0.02 5.33
C LYS A 117 -1.74 -0.60 4.76
N TYR A 118 -0.61 -0.46 5.46
CA TYR A 118 0.66 -1.05 5.02
C TYR A 118 0.64 -2.57 5.17
N LEU A 119 0.07 -3.08 6.27
CA LEU A 119 -0.14 -4.52 6.45
C LEU A 119 -1.04 -5.09 5.35
N LEU A 120 -2.11 -4.38 5.01
CA LEU A 120 -3.03 -4.76 3.93
C LEU A 120 -2.30 -4.90 2.58
N LEU A 121 -1.45 -3.93 2.23
CA LEU A 121 -0.62 -3.96 1.01
C LEU A 121 0.35 -5.16 1.00
N ILE A 122 1.03 -5.41 2.12
CA ILE A 122 1.96 -6.54 2.27
C ILE A 122 1.23 -7.88 2.10
N LEU A 123 0.08 -8.03 2.77
CA LEU A 123 -0.76 -9.22 2.66
C LEU A 123 -1.26 -9.42 1.23
N PHE A 124 -1.64 -8.34 0.55
CA PHE A 124 -2.08 -8.40 -0.84
C PHE A 124 -0.97 -8.91 -1.77
N VAL A 125 0.27 -8.41 -1.63
CA VAL A 125 1.43 -8.94 -2.38
C VAL A 125 1.67 -10.41 -2.06
N ALA A 126 1.59 -10.81 -0.79
CA ALA A 126 1.79 -12.20 -0.37
C ALA A 126 0.76 -13.14 -1.03
N LEU A 127 -0.52 -12.76 -1.02
CA LEU A 127 -1.60 -13.52 -1.65
C LEU A 127 -1.42 -13.60 -3.16
N PHE A 128 -1.12 -12.48 -3.82
CA PHE A 128 -0.85 -12.45 -5.26
C PHE A 128 0.35 -13.33 -5.65
N SER A 129 1.39 -13.33 -4.82
CA SER A 129 2.62 -14.10 -5.02
C SER A 129 2.43 -15.61 -4.92
N ASN A 130 1.47 -16.05 -4.09
CA ASN A 130 1.16 -17.46 -3.84
C ASN A 130 0.22 -18.08 -4.87
N HIS A 131 -0.35 -17.28 -5.78
CA HIS A 131 -1.19 -17.80 -6.85
C HIS A 131 -0.34 -18.67 -7.80
N LYS A 132 -0.51 -19.99 -7.74
CA LYS A 132 0.10 -20.93 -8.68
C LYS A 132 -0.43 -20.68 -10.09
N LYS A 133 0.40 -20.92 -11.12
CA LYS A 133 -0.10 -21.03 -12.50
C LYS A 133 -1.15 -22.15 -12.53
N PRO A 134 -2.30 -21.98 -13.19
CA PRO A 134 -3.19 -23.10 -13.45
C PRO A 134 -2.41 -24.15 -14.26
N ASN A 135 -2.30 -25.36 -13.72
CA ASN A 135 -1.81 -26.51 -14.47
C ASN A 135 -2.92 -26.91 -15.44
N PHE A 136 -2.77 -26.57 -16.71
CA PHE A 136 -3.46 -27.29 -17.77
C PHE A 136 -2.53 -28.43 -18.17
N SER A 137 -2.69 -29.57 -17.48
CA SER A 137 -2.15 -30.86 -17.89
C SER A 137 -2.89 -31.38 -19.10
#